data_AF-A0A840QTC0-F1
#
_entry.id   AF-A0A840QTC0-F1
#
_cell.length_a   1.000
_cell.length_b   1.000
_cell.length_c   1.000
_cell.angle_alpha   90.00
_cell.angle_beta   90.00
_cell.angle_gamma   90.00
#
_symmetry.space_group_name_H-M   'P 1'
#
loop_
_entity.id
_entity.type
_entity.pdbx_description
1 polymer ?
#
loop_
_entity_poly.entity_id
_entity_poly.type
_entity_poly.pdbx_seq_one_letter_code
_entity_poly.pdbx_strand_id
1 'polypeptide(L)' 'METNVNITSSYITLGQLLKEAGLIDTGGAAKWYLQEFAVSVNGEPDTRRGRKLYPNDSVAISEVGTFVVTKE' A
#
# COMPACT_ATOMS: atom_id res chain seq x y z
N MET A 1 9.55 -1.99 -10.40
CA MET A 1 10.51 -2.11 -9.29
C MET A 1 9.76 -2.68 -8.09
N GLU A 2 10.37 -3.60 -7.35
CA GLU A 2 9.77 -4.23 -6.17
C GLU A 2 10.39 -3.63 -4.91
N THR A 3 9.58 -3.21 -3.94
CA THR A 3 10.02 -2.57 -2.70
C THR A 3 9.42 -3.31 -1.51
N ASN A 4 10.27 -3.70 -0.55
CA ASN A 4 9.80 -4.35 0.68
C ASN A 4 9.45 -3.29 1.73
N VAL A 5 8.27 -3.44 2.35
CA VAL A 5 7.80 -2.61 3.45
C VAL A 5 7.78 -3.46 4.71
N ASN A 6 8.74 -3.22 5.60
CA ASN A 6 8.86 -3.94 6.87
C ASN A 6 7.83 -3.39 7.87
N ILE A 7 7.05 -4.27 8.48
CA ILE A 7 6.07 -3.92 9.51
C ILE A 7 6.40 -4.63 10.82
N THR A 8 6.27 -3.91 11.93
CA THR A 8 6.42 -4.47 13.30
C THR A 8 5.07 -4.89 13.90
N SER A 9 3.99 -4.30 13.40
CA SER A 9 2.61 -4.63 13.77
C SER A 9 2.11 -5.91 13.09
N SER A 10 0.98 -6.43 13.55
CA SER A 10 0.33 -7.60 12.92
C SER A 10 -0.19 -7.33 11.50
N TYR A 11 -0.42 -6.06 11.16
CA TYR A 11 -0.86 -5.59 9.86
C TYR A 11 -0.54 -4.10 9.68
N ILE A 12 -0.50 -3.64 8.44
CA ILE A 12 -0.49 -2.22 8.06
C ILE A 12 -1.74 -1.93 7.21
N THR A 13 -2.21 -0.69 7.17
CA THR A 13 -3.30 -0.32 6.25
C THR A 13 -2.76 0.16 4.92
N LEU A 14 -3.52 0.02 3.84
CA LEU A 14 -3.13 0.51 2.52
C LEU A 14 -2.73 1.99 2.55
N GLY A 15 -3.51 2.84 3.24
CA GLY A 15 -3.16 4.25 3.40
C GLY A 15 -1.86 4.50 4.18
N GLN A 16 -1.53 3.66 5.17
CA GLN A 16 -0.24 3.74 5.86
C GLN A 16 0.89 3.27 4.97
N LEU A 17 0.71 2.18 4.21
CA LEU A 17 1.70 1.71 3.26
C LEU A 17 2.04 2.78 2.22
N LEU A 18 1.04 3.46 1.67
CA LEU A 18 1.28 4.59 0.74
C LEU A 18 2.12 5.70 1.37
N LYS A 19 1.92 5.96 2.66
CA LYS A 19 2.69 6.97 3.39
C LYS A 19 4.13 6.50 3.65
N GLU A 20 4.31 5.27 4.12
CA GLU A 20 5.65 4.67 4.35
C GLU A 20 6.44 4.55 3.04
N ALA A 21 5.75 4.30 1.93
CA ALA A 21 6.32 4.30 0.58
C ALA A 21 6.66 5.71 0.05
N GLY A 22 6.34 6.77 0.80
CA GLY A 22 6.60 8.16 0.40
C GLY A 22 5.72 8.67 -0.76
N LEU A 23 4.60 7.99 -1.03
CA LEU A 23 3.69 8.35 -2.13
C LEU A 23 2.67 9.42 -1.73
N ILE A 24 2.45 9.57 -0.42
CA ILE A 24 1.57 10.58 0.15
C ILE A 24 2.18 11.16 1.43
N ASP A 25 1.92 12.45 1.68
CA ASP A 25 2.43 13.13 2.88
C ASP A 25 1.51 12.96 4.10
N THR A 26 0.21 12.76 3.87
CA THR A 26 -0.79 12.71 4.95
C THR A 26 -1.77 11.57 4.77
N GLY A 27 -2.32 11.05 5.88
CA GLY A 27 -3.35 9.99 5.82
C GLY A 27 -4.66 10.43 5.13
N GLY A 28 -4.90 11.74 5.02
CA GLY A 28 -6.02 12.29 4.25
C GLY A 28 -5.81 12.20 2.73
N ALA A 29 -4.56 12.32 2.27
CA ALA A 29 -4.20 12.24 0.85
C ALA A 29 -4.42 10.83 0.26
N ALA A 30 -4.42 9.78 1.09
CA ALA A 30 -4.66 8.40 0.65
C ALA A 30 -5.98 8.23 -0.13
N LYS A 31 -7.02 9.00 0.20
CA LYS A 31 -8.31 8.92 -0.51
C LYS A 31 -8.16 9.37 -1.96
N TRP A 32 -7.53 10.52 -2.18
CA TRP A 32 -7.35 11.09 -3.50
C TRP A 32 -6.40 10.23 -4.33
N TYR A 33 -5.31 9.79 -3.71
CA TYR A 33 -4.35 8.90 -4.34
C TYR A 33 -4.99 7.61 -4.87
N LEU A 34 -5.82 6.94 -4.06
CA LEU A 34 -6.50 5.71 -4.46
C LEU A 34 -7.65 5.92 -5.46
N GLN A 35 -8.06 7.17 -5.71
CA GLN A 35 -9.00 7.52 -6.78
C GLN A 35 -8.30 7.84 -8.09
N GLU A 36 -7.09 8.37 -8.01
CA GLU A 36 -6.29 8.79 -9.16
C GLU A 36 -5.43 7.64 -9.70
N PHE A 37 -4.84 6.83 -8.82
CA PHE A 37 -3.97 5.72 -9.18
C PHE A 37 -4.68 4.37 -9.06
N ALA A 38 -4.50 3.54 -10.08
CA ALA A 38 -4.94 2.14 -10.04
C ALA A 38 -4.03 1.33 -9.10
N VAL A 39 -4.61 0.86 -8.00
CA VAL A 39 -3.94 0.03 -7.00
C VAL A 39 -4.58 -1.34 -6.94
N SER A 40 -3.74 -2.37 -6.99
CA SER A 40 -4.14 -3.77 -6.87
C SER A 40 -3.44 -4.42 -5.69
N VAL A 41 -4.21 -5.08 -4.82
CA VAL A 41 -3.69 -5.85 -3.69
C VAL A 41 -3.82 -7.33 -4.05
N ASN A 42 -2.70 -8.05 -4.09
CA ASN A 42 -2.63 -9.47 -4.46
C ASN A 42 -3.29 -9.78 -5.83
N GLY A 43 -3.16 -8.85 -6.77
CA GLY A 43 -3.74 -8.97 -8.12
C GLY A 43 -5.20 -8.51 -8.23
N GLU A 44 -5.86 -8.15 -7.12
CA GLU A 44 -7.23 -7.63 -7.13
C GLU A 44 -7.24 -6.10 -6.95
N PRO A 45 -7.93 -5.33 -7.80
CA PRO A 45 -8.09 -3.89 -7.61
C PRO A 45 -8.74 -3.57 -6.25
N ASP A 46 -8.09 -2.76 -5.42
CA ASP A 46 -8.64 -2.30 -4.14
C ASP A 46 -8.28 -0.84 -3.89
N THR A 47 -9.31 -0.02 -3.68
CA THR A 47 -9.19 1.44 -3.47
C THR A 47 -9.56 1.84 -2.04
N ARG A 48 -9.75 0.86 -1.14
CA ARG A 48 -10.07 1.13 0.27
C ARG A 48 -8.82 1.45 1.04
N ARG A 49 -8.63 2.73 1.41
CA ARG A 49 -7.52 3.17 2.29
C ARG A 49 -7.39 2.39 3.59
N GLY A 50 -8.50 1.87 4.12
CA GLY A 50 -8.57 1.08 5.36
C GLY A 50 -8.36 -0.43 5.15
N ARG A 51 -8.06 -0.89 3.93
CA ARG A 51 -7.71 -2.28 3.66
C ARG A 51 -6.50 -2.65 4.52
N LYS A 52 -6.66 -3.71 5.31
CA LYS A 52 -5.56 -4.28 6.09
C LYS A 52 -4.72 -5.15 5.17
N LEU A 53 -3.41 -4.97 5.28
CA LEU A 53 -2.37 -5.70 4.58
C LEU A 53 -1.55 -6.43 5.63
N TYR A 54 -1.34 -7.70 5.37
CA TYR A 54 -0.62 -8.61 6.24
C TYR A 54 0.74 -8.95 5.63
N PRO A 55 1.68 -9.49 6.41
CA PRO A 55 2.93 -9.98 5.86
C PRO A 55 2.69 -10.96 4.70
N ASN A 56 3.47 -10.81 3.63
CA ASN A 56 3.35 -11.45 2.32
C ASN A 56 2.25 -10.89 1.40
N ASP A 57 1.47 -9.90 1.82
CA ASP A 57 0.61 -9.18 0.88
C ASP A 57 1.43 -8.31 -0.06
N SER A 58 1.03 -8.30 -1.33
CA SER A 58 1.62 -7.51 -2.39
C SER A 58 0.66 -6.41 -2.85
N VAL A 59 1.18 -5.19 -3.02
CA VAL A 59 0.43 -4.03 -3.50
C VAL A 59 1.10 -3.52 -4.76
N ALA A 60 0.45 -3.71 -5.90
CA ALA A 60 0.89 -3.20 -7.19
C ALA A 60 0.21 -1.87 -7.50
N ILE A 61 1.01 -0.88 -7.89
CA ILE A 61 0.56 0.45 -8.32
C ILE A 61 1.13 0.68 -9.70
N SER A 62 0.26 0.85 -10.70
CA SER A 62 0.64 0.82 -12.13
C SER A 62 1.77 1.80 -12.49
N GLU A 63 1.82 2.97 -11.86
CA GLU A 63 2.80 4.02 -12.19
C GLU A 63 4.02 4.07 -11.25
N VAL A 64 4.03 3.26 -10.20
CA VAL A 64 5.07 3.33 -9.15
C VAL A 64 5.86 2.04 -9.06
N GLY A 65 5.16 0.91 -9.02
CA GLY A 65 5.78 -0.40 -8.80
C GLY A 65 4.99 -1.26 -7.80
N THR A 66 5.66 -2.29 -7.31
CA THR A 66 5.06 -3.28 -6.41
C THR A 66 5.68 -3.17 -5.03
N PHE A 67 4.85 -3.13 -4.00
CA PHE A 67 5.23 -3.10 -2.60
C PHE A 67 4.85 -4.41 -1.95
N VAL A 68 5.80 -5.08 -1.31
CA VAL A 68 5.55 -6.33 -0.60
C VAL A 68 5.65 -6.06 0.89
N VAL A 69 4.58 -6.37 1.62
CA VAL A 69 4.58 -6.25 3.07
C VAL A 69 5.37 -7.41 3.63
N THR A 70 6.38 -7.12 4.42
CA THR A 70 7.20 -8.12 5.10
C THR A 70 7.21 -7.81 6.59
N LYS A 71 7.38 -8.83 7.42
CA LYS A 71 7.47 -8.67 8.86
C LYS A 71 8.91 -8.87 9.28
N GLU A 72 9.46 -7.90 9.99
CA GLU A 72 10.75 -8.04 10.70
C GLU A 72 10.62 -8.96 11.93
#